data_AF-A0A392PZA2-F1
#
_entry.id   AF-A0A392PZA2-F1
#
_cell.length_a   1.000
_cell.length_b   1.000
_cell.length_c   1.000
_cell.angle_alpha   90.00
_cell.angle_beta   90.00
_cell.angle_gamma   90.00
#
_symmetry.space_group_name_H-M   'P 1'
#
loop_
_entity.id
_entity.type
_entity.pdbx_description
1 polymer ?
#
loop_
_entity_poly.entity_id
_entity_poly.type
_entity_poly.pdbx_seq_one_letter_code
_entity_poly.pdbx_strand_id
1 'polypeptide(L)'
;QALGQTADWFRRALAVEPVKGNLRLSGYSACGQDGGVQLPRGYIEEGVPDADLVLLVTTRPTTGNTLAWAVACERDQWGRAIAGHVNVAPRHLTAEAESLLSATLIHEVMHVLGFDPHAFAHFRDERKRRRD
;
A
#
# COMPACT_ATOMS: atom_id res chain seq x y z
N GLN A 1 -17.00 -0.69 0.16
CA GLN A 1 -17.01 -0.83 1.63
C GLN A 1 -15.74 -1.52 2.13
N ALA A 2 -15.34 -2.68 1.58
CA ALA A 2 -14.14 -3.43 1.95
C ALA A 2 -12.83 -2.61 2.09
N LEU A 3 -12.55 -1.66 1.17
CA LEU A 3 -11.36 -0.79 1.28
C LEU A 3 -11.36 0.09 2.53
N GLY A 4 -12.51 0.67 2.88
CA GLY A 4 -12.65 1.47 4.10
C GLY A 4 -12.46 0.63 5.35
N GLN A 5 -13.06 -0.57 5.39
CA GLN A 5 -12.87 -1.53 6.48
C GLN A 5 -11.39 -1.94 6.65
N THR A 6 -10.70 -2.15 5.52
CA THR A 6 -9.27 -2.48 5.50
C THR A 6 -8.45 -1.35 6.11
N ALA A 7 -8.66 -0.10 5.68
CA ALA A 7 -7.97 1.07 6.22
C ALA A 7 -8.24 1.24 7.73
N ASP A 8 -9.49 1.08 8.16
CA ASP A 8 -9.87 1.20 9.57
C ASP A 8 -9.28 0.09 10.44
N TRP A 9 -9.15 -1.12 9.88
CA TRP A 9 -8.46 -2.23 10.56
C TRP A 9 -6.99 -1.86 10.83
N PHE A 10 -6.26 -1.39 9.83
CA PHE A 10 -4.86 -1.00 9.99
C PHE A 10 -4.67 0.16 10.97
N ARG A 11 -5.53 1.19 10.91
CA ARG A 11 -5.49 2.33 11.85
C ARG A 11 -5.64 1.90 13.31
N ARG A 12 -6.34 0.80 13.59
CA ARG A 12 -6.48 0.24 14.95
C ARG A 12 -5.35 -0.72 15.31
N ALA A 13 -4.87 -1.49 14.33
CA ALA A 13 -3.92 -2.57 14.56
C ALA A 13 -2.47 -2.09 14.67
N LEU A 14 -2.09 -1.04 13.93
CA LEU A 14 -0.70 -0.60 13.79
C LEU A 14 -0.56 0.88 14.15
N ALA A 15 0.45 1.19 14.96
CA ALA A 15 0.92 2.55 15.20
C ALA A 15 2.13 2.86 14.31
N VAL A 16 2.28 4.13 13.92
CA VAL A 16 3.39 4.60 13.08
C VAL A 16 4.01 5.88 13.66
N GLU A 17 5.27 6.14 13.34
CA GLU A 17 5.86 7.47 13.52
C GLU A 17 5.31 8.39 12.42
N PRO A 18 4.45 9.39 12.73
CA PRO A 18 3.75 10.11 11.68
C PRO A 18 4.69 10.95 10.81
N VAL A 19 4.38 11.02 9.51
CA VAL A 19 5.00 11.94 8.57
C VAL A 19 4.81 13.37 9.06
N LYS A 20 5.87 14.18 8.95
CA LYS A 20 5.84 15.59 9.34
C LYS A 20 5.47 16.44 8.12
N GLY A 21 4.32 17.10 8.18
CA GLY A 21 3.76 17.85 7.06
C GLY A 21 3.07 16.93 6.05
N ASN A 22 2.86 17.42 4.82
CA ASN A 22 2.21 16.65 3.77
C ASN A 22 3.13 15.54 3.26
N LEU A 23 2.59 14.33 3.07
CA LEU A 23 3.31 13.24 2.45
C LEU A 23 3.45 13.48 0.95
N ARG A 24 4.69 13.69 0.49
CA ARG A 24 5.01 13.92 -0.91
C ARG A 24 5.62 12.68 -1.55
N LEU A 25 5.17 12.39 -2.76
CA LEU A 25 5.72 11.33 -3.59
C LEU A 25 6.83 11.86 -4.49
N SER A 26 7.77 10.98 -4.83
CA SER A 26 9.07 11.32 -5.45
C SER A 26 9.01 11.76 -6.92
N GLY A 27 7.83 11.77 -7.54
CA GLY A 27 7.62 12.33 -8.87
C GLY A 27 7.84 11.35 -10.03
N TYR A 28 7.94 10.04 -9.77
CA TYR A 28 7.85 9.04 -10.83
C TYR A 28 6.50 9.14 -11.56
N SER A 29 6.50 8.92 -12.88
CA SER A 29 5.28 9.06 -13.68
C SER A 29 4.21 8.02 -13.33
N ALA A 30 4.61 6.85 -12.80
CA ALA A 30 3.70 5.79 -12.38
C ALA A 30 4.21 5.05 -11.13
N CYS A 31 3.27 4.66 -10.27
CA CYS A 31 3.49 3.83 -9.09
C CYS A 31 2.95 2.41 -9.30
N GLY A 32 3.78 1.40 -9.05
CA GLY A 32 3.39 -0.01 -8.97
C GLY A 32 3.62 -0.82 -10.24
N GLN A 33 2.97 -1.99 -10.32
CA GLN A 33 3.14 -2.97 -11.38
C GLN A 33 2.07 -2.84 -12.49
N ASP A 34 2.23 -3.57 -13.61
CA ASP A 34 1.29 -3.69 -14.74
C ASP A 34 0.98 -2.34 -15.41
N GLY A 35 2.04 -1.57 -15.69
CA GLY A 35 1.96 -0.20 -16.20
C GLY A 35 1.67 0.85 -15.12
N GLY A 36 1.49 0.41 -13.87
CA GLY A 36 1.33 1.27 -12.70
C GLY A 36 0.08 2.15 -12.73
N VAL A 37 0.04 3.06 -11.76
CA VAL A 37 -0.96 4.12 -11.63
C VAL A 37 -0.25 5.45 -11.79
N GLN A 38 -0.73 6.26 -12.73
CA GLN A 38 -0.21 7.60 -12.93
C GLN A 38 -0.47 8.44 -11.67
N LEU A 39 0.58 9.05 -11.13
CA LEU A 39 0.46 9.85 -9.92
C LEU A 39 -0.23 11.19 -10.21
N PRO A 40 -1.24 11.58 -9.42
CA PRO A 40 -1.78 12.94 -9.49
C PRO A 40 -0.68 13.96 -9.20
N ARG A 41 -0.59 15.04 -9.99
CA ARG A 41 0.41 16.10 -9.77
C ARG A 41 0.39 16.66 -8.35
N GLY A 42 -0.80 16.80 -7.76
CA GLY A 42 -0.96 17.25 -6.37
C GLY A 42 -0.22 16.38 -5.35
N TYR A 43 -0.07 15.06 -5.58
CA TYR A 43 0.66 14.18 -4.66
C TYR A 43 2.17 14.42 -4.69
N ILE A 44 2.67 15.04 -5.77
CA ILE A 44 4.08 15.36 -5.99
C ILE A 44 4.35 16.81 -5.52
N GLU A 45 3.53 17.75 -5.96
CA GLU A 45 3.74 19.19 -5.76
C GLU A 45 3.31 19.65 -4.35
N GLU A 46 2.09 19.30 -3.94
CA GLU A 46 1.50 19.73 -2.66
C GLU A 46 1.72 18.68 -1.57
N GLY A 47 1.59 17.40 -1.94
CA GLY A 47 1.57 16.25 -1.04
C GLY A 47 0.18 16.00 -0.44
N VAL A 48 0.00 14.80 0.11
CA VAL A 48 -1.25 14.39 0.76
C VAL A 48 -1.18 14.78 2.24
N PRO A 49 -2.13 15.60 2.76
CA PRO A 49 -2.17 15.93 4.17
C PRO A 49 -2.61 14.72 5.01
N ASP A 50 -2.19 14.69 6.28
CA ASP A 50 -2.62 13.69 7.28
C ASP A 50 -2.48 12.23 6.82
N ALA A 51 -1.41 11.94 6.07
CA ALA A 51 -1.16 10.63 5.49
C ALA A 51 0.26 10.13 5.79
N ASP A 52 0.36 8.86 6.19
CA ASP A 52 1.63 8.15 6.36
C ASP A 52 1.89 7.14 5.25
N LEU A 53 0.85 6.80 4.49
CA LEU A 53 0.84 5.86 3.39
C LEU A 53 -0.28 6.21 2.41
N VAL A 54 0.03 6.19 1.11
CA VAL A 54 -0.96 6.30 0.03
C VAL A 54 -1.12 4.96 -0.67
N LEU A 55 -2.35 4.44 -0.71
CA LEU A 55 -2.68 3.24 -1.49
C LEU A 55 -3.44 3.63 -2.74
N LEU A 56 -2.83 3.42 -3.90
CA LEU A 56 -3.47 3.59 -5.20
C LEU A 56 -4.17 2.28 -5.55
N VAL A 57 -5.49 2.32 -5.70
CA VAL A 57 -6.29 1.11 -5.93
C VAL A 57 -6.78 1.08 -7.37
N THR A 58 -6.57 -0.05 -8.06
CA THR A 58 -7.12 -0.30 -9.40
C THR A 58 -7.97 -1.57 -9.44
N THR A 59 -8.76 -1.68 -10.51
CA THR A 59 -9.60 -2.85 -10.79
C THR A 59 -9.32 -3.37 -12.20
N ARG A 60 -8.21 -4.10 -12.34
CA ARG A 60 -7.76 -4.68 -13.60
C ARG A 60 -7.84 -6.22 -13.55
N PRO A 61 -8.12 -6.89 -14.68
CA PRO A 61 -8.12 -8.35 -14.73
C PRO A 61 -6.82 -8.94 -14.21
N THR A 62 -6.93 -9.96 -13.35
CA THR A 62 -5.81 -10.77 -12.88
C THR A 62 -5.82 -12.14 -13.57
N THR A 63 -4.67 -12.80 -13.60
CA THR A 63 -4.52 -14.17 -14.13
C THR A 63 -4.91 -15.23 -13.11
N GLY A 64 -5.38 -16.38 -13.61
CA GLY A 64 -5.72 -17.54 -12.78
C GLY A 64 -6.71 -17.23 -11.65
N ASN A 65 -6.39 -17.71 -10.44
CA ASN A 65 -7.22 -17.54 -9.25
C ASN A 65 -6.82 -16.34 -8.38
N THR A 66 -5.92 -15.45 -8.84
CA THR A 66 -5.47 -14.32 -8.03
C THR A 66 -6.60 -13.32 -7.79
N LEU A 67 -7.01 -13.14 -6.53
CA LEU A 67 -8.13 -12.25 -6.17
C LEU A 67 -7.71 -10.78 -6.20
N ALA A 68 -6.54 -10.49 -5.65
CA ALA A 68 -5.92 -9.18 -5.63
C ALA A 68 -4.39 -9.36 -5.57
N TRP A 69 -3.66 -8.27 -5.78
CA TRP A 69 -2.23 -8.19 -5.51
C TRP A 69 -1.90 -6.78 -5.02
N ALA A 70 -0.82 -6.63 -4.27
CA ALA A 70 -0.28 -5.32 -3.98
C ALA A 70 1.26 -5.27 -3.93
N VAL A 71 1.80 -4.11 -4.28
CA VAL A 71 3.25 -3.84 -4.25
C VAL A 71 3.53 -2.46 -3.67
N ALA A 72 4.56 -2.36 -2.83
CA ALA A 72 5.12 -1.07 -2.45
C ALA A 72 5.85 -0.48 -3.66
N CYS A 73 5.54 0.76 -4.02
CA CYS A 73 6.16 1.44 -5.16
C CYS A 73 7.10 2.57 -4.74
N GLU A 74 6.87 3.18 -3.57
CA GLU A 74 7.74 4.21 -3.03
C GLU A 74 8.03 3.96 -1.55
N ARG A 75 9.26 4.29 -1.16
CA ARG A 75 9.77 4.17 0.19
C ARG A 75 10.49 5.45 0.58
N ASP A 76 10.43 5.80 1.86
CA ASP A 76 11.20 6.92 2.40
C ASP A 76 12.68 6.56 2.56
N GLN A 77 13.48 7.52 3.07
CA GLN A 77 14.92 7.36 3.26
C GLN A 77 15.31 6.26 4.27
N TRP A 78 14.35 5.76 5.05
CA TRP A 78 14.54 4.68 6.01
C TRP A 78 14.05 3.33 5.47
N GLY A 79 13.43 3.31 4.28
CA GLY A 79 12.89 2.11 3.66
C GLY A 79 11.44 1.81 4.05
N ARG A 80 10.79 2.69 4.82
CA ARG A 80 9.36 2.57 5.14
C ARG A 80 8.55 2.86 3.88
N ALA A 81 7.59 2.00 3.56
CA ALA A 81 6.70 2.23 2.43
C ALA A 81 5.84 3.48 2.66
N ILE A 82 5.77 4.35 1.65
CA ILE A 82 4.96 5.57 1.67
C ILE A 82 3.92 5.60 0.56
N ALA A 83 4.08 4.77 -0.48
CA ALA A 83 3.02 4.48 -1.43
C ALA A 83 3.05 3.03 -1.90
N GLY A 84 1.86 2.50 -2.18
CA GLY A 84 1.67 1.18 -2.76
C GLY A 84 0.56 1.16 -3.80
N HIS A 85 0.65 0.23 -4.73
CA HIS A 85 -0.38 -0.05 -5.73
C HIS A 85 -1.07 -1.36 -5.33
N VAL A 86 -2.39 -1.31 -5.17
CA VAL A 86 -3.26 -2.45 -4.93
C VAL A 86 -4.15 -2.65 -6.16
N ASN A 87 -4.24 -3.87 -6.67
CA ASN A 87 -5.18 -4.21 -7.73
C ASN A 87 -6.13 -5.30 -7.28
N VAL A 88 -7.42 -5.14 -7.54
CA VAL A 88 -8.45 -6.14 -7.23
C VAL A 88 -9.06 -6.63 -8.53
N ALA A 89 -9.17 -7.95 -8.71
CA ALA A 89 -9.80 -8.51 -9.90
C ALA A 89 -11.29 -8.15 -9.95
N PRO A 90 -11.80 -7.56 -11.06
CA PRO A 90 -13.20 -7.11 -11.14
C PRO A 90 -14.23 -8.21 -10.84
N ARG A 91 -13.94 -9.46 -11.22
CA ARG A 91 -14.82 -10.63 -11.02
C ARG A 91 -15.08 -11.00 -9.55
N HIS A 92 -14.31 -10.44 -8.61
CA HIS A 92 -14.43 -10.70 -7.17
C HIS A 92 -15.02 -9.52 -6.39
N LEU A 93 -15.49 -8.47 -7.08
CA LEU A 93 -16.19 -7.33 -6.48
C LEU A 93 -17.70 -7.63 -6.34
N THR A 94 -18.05 -8.71 -5.64
CA THR A 94 -19.44 -9.09 -5.35
C THR A 94 -19.75 -8.97 -3.86
N ALA A 95 -21.02 -8.74 -3.50
CA ALA A 95 -21.44 -8.62 -2.10
C ALA A 95 -21.20 -9.90 -1.28
N GLU A 96 -21.35 -11.07 -1.91
CA GLU A 96 -21.14 -12.38 -1.30
C GLU A 96 -19.67 -12.64 -0.93
N ALA A 97 -18.75 -11.97 -1.63
CA ALA A 97 -17.31 -12.09 -1.42
C ALA A 97 -16.75 -11.03 -0.47
N GLU A 98 -17.56 -10.18 0.16
CA GLU A 98 -17.04 -9.01 0.90
C GLU A 98 -16.07 -9.38 2.03
N SER A 99 -16.39 -10.39 2.84
CA SER A 99 -15.50 -10.82 3.94
C SER A 99 -14.18 -11.40 3.42
N LEU A 100 -14.25 -12.20 2.36
CA LEU A 100 -13.06 -12.75 1.71
C LEU A 100 -12.22 -11.65 1.06
N LEU A 101 -12.86 -10.67 0.42
CA LEU A 101 -12.22 -9.52 -0.18
C LEU A 101 -11.52 -8.66 0.89
N SER A 102 -12.17 -8.39 2.02
CA SER A 102 -11.56 -7.66 3.13
C SER A 102 -10.32 -8.39 3.68
N ALA A 103 -10.42 -9.70 3.92
CA ALA A 103 -9.27 -10.51 4.36
C ALA A 103 -8.13 -10.52 3.34
N THR A 104 -8.46 -10.62 2.06
CA THR A 104 -7.49 -10.56 0.95
C THR A 104 -6.82 -9.19 0.89
N LEU A 105 -7.59 -8.09 0.97
CA LEU A 105 -7.03 -6.74 0.95
C LEU A 105 -6.11 -6.48 2.15
N ILE A 106 -6.45 -6.99 3.34
CA ILE A 106 -5.55 -6.93 4.50
C ILE A 106 -4.25 -7.68 4.19
N HIS A 107 -4.32 -8.90 3.64
CA HIS A 107 -3.13 -9.68 3.24
C HIS A 107 -2.26 -8.92 2.24
N GLU A 108 -2.86 -8.35 1.18
CA GLU A 108 -2.12 -7.63 0.15
C GLU A 108 -1.49 -6.34 0.69
N VAL A 109 -2.22 -5.57 1.50
CA VAL A 109 -1.66 -4.34 2.10
C VAL A 109 -0.53 -4.65 3.08
N MET A 110 -0.54 -5.81 3.75
CA MET A 110 0.60 -6.25 4.56
C MET A 110 1.88 -6.39 3.73
N HIS A 111 1.80 -6.88 2.48
CA HIS A 111 2.96 -6.91 1.57
C HIS A 111 3.50 -5.50 1.26
N VAL A 112 2.60 -4.52 1.05
CA VAL A 112 3.00 -3.11 0.89
C VAL A 112 3.76 -2.61 2.12
N LEU A 113 3.28 -2.95 3.31
CA LEU A 113 3.89 -2.55 4.58
C LEU A 113 5.24 -3.25 4.86
N GLY A 114 5.65 -4.20 4.02
CA GLY A 114 6.93 -4.89 4.14
C GLY A 114 6.86 -6.23 4.86
N PHE A 115 5.67 -6.83 5.02
CA PHE A 115 5.52 -8.22 5.48
C PHE A 115 5.78 -9.20 4.33
N ASP A 116 6.99 -9.10 3.78
CA ASP A 116 7.51 -9.95 2.71
C ASP A 116 8.87 -10.52 3.15
N PRO A 117 9.15 -11.81 2.89
CA PRO A 117 10.42 -12.44 3.29
C PRO A 117 11.67 -11.69 2.79
N HIS A 118 11.63 -11.08 1.61
CA HIS A 118 12.74 -10.30 1.05
C HIS A 118 12.86 -8.93 1.73
N ALA A 119 11.75 -8.35 2.20
CA ALA A 119 11.75 -7.08 2.91
C ALA A 119 12.27 -7.21 4.36
N PHE A 120 12.19 -8.39 4.98
CA PHE A 120 12.67 -8.61 6.35
C PHE A 120 14.18 -8.38 6.51
N ALA A 121 14.99 -8.68 5.49
CA ALA A 121 16.43 -8.38 5.49
C ALA A 121 16.74 -6.87 5.50
N HIS A 122 15.75 -6.02 5.26
CA HIS A 122 15.87 -4.56 5.29
C HIS A 122 15.16 -3.93 6.49
N PHE A 123 14.59 -4.74 7.38
CA PHE A 123 13.89 -4.28 8.57
C PHE A 123 14.80 -3.44 9.46
N ARG A 124 14.26 -2.34 9.98
CA ARG A 124 14.95 -1.44 10.89
C ARG A 124 14.26 -1.38 12.24
N ASP A 125 15.05 -1.34 13.31
CA ASP A 125 14.55 -1.10 14.66
C ASP A 125 14.11 0.38 14.86
N GLU A 126 13.58 0.68 16.04
CA GLU A 126 13.14 2.04 16.44
C GLU A 126 14.26 3.09 16.36
N ARG A 127 15.53 2.65 16.38
CA ARG A 127 16.71 3.51 16.23
C ARG A 127 17.22 3.56 14.78
N LYS A 128 16.42 3.07 13.83
CA LYS A 128 16.70 3.04 12.38
C LYS A 128 17.90 2.17 12.01
N ARG A 129 18.31 1.23 12.87
CA ARG A 129 19.39 0.28 12.61
C ARG A 129 18.82 -0.96 11.93
N ARG A 130 19.53 -1.50 10.94
CA ARG A 130 19.17 -2.80 10.37
C ARG A 130 19.34 -3.88 11.44
N ARG A 131 18.41 -4.83 11.50
CA ARG A 131 18.63 -6.07 12.26
C ARG A 131 19.49 -6.98 11.39
N ASP A 132 20.69 -7.28 11.88
CA ASP A 132 21.58 -8.30 11.30
C ASP A 132 21.04 -9.70 11.59
#